data_AF-A0A024TMC9-F1
#
_entry.id   AF-A0A024TMC9-F1
#
_cell.length_a   1.000
_cell.length_b   1.000
_cell.length_c   1.000
_cell.angle_alpha   90.00
_cell.angle_beta   90.00
_cell.angle_gamma   90.00
#
_symmetry.space_group_name_H-M   'P 1'
#
loop_
_entity.id
_entity.type
_entity.pdbx_description
1 polymer ?
#
loop_
_entity_poly.entity_id
_entity_poly.type
_entity_poly.pdbx_seq_one_letter_code
_entity_poly.pdbx_strand_id
1 'polypeptide(L)'
;MWLPRVRRSAVMADNFRRALFSTTKNCREEERFFSLLVVNRPGTLAQIAQAFSALHTNVGSLSVQQTVVPELSRMTISASVSDHTTARILRRLRRMVCVTFYHVTTMHQCLLDEACVVQSQLLLRLTVPPSQMDVVKGLLVKYNGRLIEDDSNFSDTSIVVPPSSSEVDCENEPSSRFPSTIVHVVNAPHLLNTLIHRLDLEGVAIRECQTAGPCFLDIYTQSTLQPKPLHTTSPTTARPEYSNSRRKLHDRIAAQLYFPEHVPSLLRHPKFILLLGIPGAGKSSILSELDQTERIVLNDFVNFDVDDVIALLPEFYKAMLNIGLGNLQDEEPTDPHTRYNQCQEEAKYIMDQNLKQATAERRNVILHGSGRSLEKYQDLIRRLDPRYEVHVMCVDIPLDLAMERVESRSKGYGRKVPKAFVEDAARRIRETFPTLANALPYAHVFDNTQSPPALVWSKQQHRVVVQEPDHPIQRKYGL
;
A
#
# COMPACT_ATOMS: atom_id res chain seq x y z
N MET A 1 -61.34 -32.26 4.08
CA MET A 1 -60.32 -32.32 5.13
C MET A 1 -59.04 -31.69 4.57
N TRP A 2 -58.95 -30.36 4.71
CA TRP A 2 -57.81 -29.54 4.31
C TRP A 2 -57.14 -29.07 5.60
N LEU A 3 -55.83 -29.28 5.75
CA LEU A 3 -55.02 -28.69 6.82
C LEU A 3 -53.85 -27.92 6.18
N PRO A 4 -53.57 -26.68 6.64
CA PRO A 4 -52.77 -25.71 5.89
C PRO A 4 -51.27 -25.82 6.19
N ARG A 5 -50.45 -25.60 5.15
CA ARG A 5 -49.00 -25.35 5.29
C ARG A 5 -48.77 -24.00 5.96
N VAL A 6 -48.29 -24.01 7.21
CA VAL A 6 -47.86 -22.82 7.94
C VAL A 6 -46.49 -22.37 7.39
N ARG A 7 -46.46 -21.19 6.77
CA ARG A 7 -45.24 -20.38 6.58
C ARG A 7 -44.68 -20.06 7.98
N ARG A 8 -43.55 -20.65 8.38
CA ARG A 8 -42.76 -20.19 9.52
C ARG A 8 -41.65 -19.25 9.02
N SER A 9 -41.66 -18.07 9.60
CA SER A 9 -41.03 -16.83 9.15
C SER A 9 -39.50 -16.85 9.13
N ALA A 10 -38.94 -16.53 7.96
CA ALA A 10 -37.55 -16.05 7.82
C ALA A 10 -37.31 -14.69 8.53
N VAL A 11 -38.37 -14.03 9.00
CA VAL A 11 -38.32 -12.73 9.69
C VAL A 11 -37.78 -12.84 11.14
N MET A 12 -37.88 -14.01 11.78
CA MET A 12 -37.40 -14.17 13.17
C MET A 12 -35.89 -14.42 13.26
N ALA A 13 -35.28 -15.08 12.25
CA ALA A 13 -33.84 -15.29 12.18
C ALA A 13 -33.07 -14.00 11.86
N ASP A 14 -33.69 -13.09 11.10
CA ASP A 14 -33.11 -11.79 10.74
C ASP A 14 -33.18 -10.79 11.91
N ASN A 15 -34.22 -10.87 12.75
CA ASN A 15 -34.33 -10.03 13.94
C ASN A 15 -33.39 -10.48 15.08
N PHE A 16 -33.07 -11.77 15.20
CA PHE A 16 -32.05 -12.24 16.15
C PHE A 16 -30.63 -11.88 15.71
N ARG A 17 -30.36 -11.81 14.39
CA ARG A 17 -29.08 -11.32 13.85
C ARG A 17 -28.93 -9.79 13.94
N ARG A 18 -30.02 -9.03 13.82
CA ARG A 18 -30.00 -7.57 14.04
C ARG A 18 -29.94 -7.16 15.52
N ALA A 19 -30.44 -7.98 16.44
CA ALA A 19 -30.46 -7.64 17.86
C ALA A 19 -29.10 -7.71 18.57
N LEU A 20 -28.11 -8.44 18.03
CA LEU A 20 -26.72 -8.43 18.54
C LEU A 20 -25.86 -7.29 17.99
N PHE A 21 -26.36 -6.57 16.97
CA PHE A 21 -25.68 -5.42 16.37
C PHE A 21 -26.58 -4.18 16.36
N SER A 22 -27.33 -4.00 17.45
CA SER A 22 -28.04 -2.75 17.74
C SER A 22 -27.06 -1.71 18.30
N THR A 23 -26.73 -0.75 17.45
CA THR A 23 -26.66 0.68 17.78
C THR A 23 -25.84 1.08 19.02
N THR A 24 -24.52 0.90 18.93
CA THR A 24 -23.56 1.94 19.28
C THR A 24 -22.41 1.84 18.28
N LYS A 25 -22.17 2.89 17.49
CA LYS A 25 -21.04 2.98 16.57
C LYS A 25 -19.76 3.24 17.41
N ASN A 26 -19.45 2.30 18.29
CA ASN A 26 -18.24 2.33 19.09
C ASN A 26 -17.07 1.97 18.17
N CYS A 27 -15.99 2.73 18.29
CA CYS A 27 -14.69 2.48 17.68
C CYS A 27 -14.17 1.10 18.12
N ARG A 28 -14.63 0.02 17.49
CA ARG A 28 -14.08 -1.32 17.75
C ARG A 28 -12.70 -1.37 17.12
N GLU A 29 -11.70 -1.54 17.96
CA GLU A 29 -10.37 -1.86 17.47
C GLU A 29 -10.36 -3.31 16.98
N GLU A 30 -9.81 -3.51 15.79
CA GLU A 30 -9.66 -4.81 15.16
C GLU A 30 -8.20 -4.99 14.77
N GLU A 31 -7.69 -6.22 14.92
CA GLU A 31 -6.34 -6.55 14.49
C GLU A 31 -6.26 -6.51 12.96
N ARG A 32 -5.35 -5.69 12.44
CA ARG A 32 -5.06 -5.54 11.02
C ARG A 32 -3.62 -5.89 10.72
N PHE A 33 -3.40 -6.47 9.55
CA PHE A 33 -2.08 -6.70 8.97
C PHE A 33 -1.78 -5.65 7.90
N PHE A 34 -0.63 -5.01 8.02
CA PHE A 34 -0.07 -4.08 7.05
C PHE A 34 1.11 -4.77 6.37
N SER A 35 0.95 -5.18 5.12
CA SER A 35 2.00 -5.75 4.30
C SER A 35 2.60 -4.69 3.41
N LEU A 36 3.78 -4.20 3.77
CA LEU A 36 4.50 -3.12 3.12
C LEU A 36 5.62 -3.69 2.24
N LEU A 37 5.78 -3.14 1.05
CA LEU A 37 6.98 -3.32 0.23
C LEU A 37 7.80 -2.05 0.34
N VAL A 38 9.00 -2.16 0.89
CA VAL A 38 9.79 -1.02 1.33
C VAL A 38 11.20 -1.10 0.78
N VAL A 39 11.79 0.06 0.49
CA VAL A 39 13.17 0.12 0.01
C VAL A 39 14.12 -0.12 1.18
N ASN A 40 14.93 -1.16 1.04
CA ASN A 40 15.89 -1.64 2.02
C ASN A 40 17.09 -0.69 2.09
N ARG A 41 16.97 0.33 2.94
CA ARG A 41 18.04 1.29 3.27
C ARG A 41 18.16 1.47 4.79
N PRO A 42 19.34 1.89 5.28
CA PRO A 42 19.51 2.26 6.67
C PRO A 42 18.46 3.29 7.11
N GLY A 43 17.79 3.03 8.23
CA GLY A 43 16.77 3.93 8.78
C GLY A 43 15.34 3.72 8.26
N THR A 44 15.11 2.95 7.19
CA THR A 44 13.74 2.69 6.68
C THR A 44 12.86 2.03 7.75
N LEU A 45 13.39 1.05 8.48
CA LEU A 45 12.68 0.38 9.57
C LEU A 45 12.21 1.36 10.65
N ALA A 46 13.12 2.24 11.11
CA ALA A 46 12.83 3.21 12.16
C ALA A 46 11.78 4.23 11.71
N GLN A 47 11.86 4.71 10.46
CA GLN A 47 10.88 5.63 9.89
C GLN A 47 9.48 5.03 9.86
N ILE A 48 9.37 3.77 9.42
CA ILE A 48 8.08 3.10 9.36
C ILE A 48 7.55 2.84 10.77
N ALA A 49 8.37 2.33 11.69
CA ALA A 49 7.97 2.14 13.08
C ALA A 49 7.48 3.45 13.73
N GLN A 50 8.10 4.58 13.39
CA GLN A 50 7.67 5.91 13.86
C GLN A 50 6.28 6.31 13.33
N ALA A 51 5.88 5.85 12.14
CA ALA A 51 4.54 6.12 11.59
C ALA A 51 3.42 5.57 12.48
N PHE A 52 3.68 4.40 13.08
CA PHE A 52 2.77 3.71 13.99
C PHE A 52 2.86 4.31 15.41
N SER A 53 4.07 4.48 15.95
CA SER A 53 4.23 5.02 17.31
C SER A 53 3.70 6.45 17.47
N ALA A 54 3.82 7.29 16.43
CA ALA A 54 3.30 8.66 16.42
C ALA A 54 1.76 8.76 16.43
N LEU A 55 1.04 7.63 16.39
CA LEU A 55 -0.41 7.55 16.55
C LEU A 55 -0.81 6.80 17.83
N HIS A 56 0.15 6.53 18.72
CA HIS A 56 -0.04 5.75 19.94
C HIS A 56 -0.66 4.37 19.68
N THR A 57 -0.38 3.78 18.51
CA THR A 57 -0.93 2.47 18.15
C THR A 57 -0.10 1.36 18.76
N ASN A 58 -0.77 0.38 19.36
CA ASN A 58 -0.09 -0.81 19.85
C ASN A 58 0.20 -1.77 18.69
N VAL A 59 1.48 -1.92 18.34
CA VAL A 59 1.94 -2.85 17.32
C VAL A 59 2.07 -4.23 17.97
N GLY A 60 1.30 -5.20 17.50
CA GLY A 60 1.35 -6.58 17.99
C GLY A 60 2.56 -7.35 17.45
N SER A 61 2.92 -7.14 16.19
CA SER A 61 4.10 -7.75 15.58
C SER A 61 4.66 -6.90 14.45
N LEU A 62 5.97 -7.00 14.24
CA LEU A 62 6.66 -6.42 13.10
C LEU A 62 7.70 -7.42 12.61
N SER A 63 7.55 -7.90 11.38
CA SER A 63 8.51 -8.77 10.70
C SER A 63 9.02 -8.06 9.45
N VAL A 64 10.32 -8.19 9.19
CA VAL A 64 10.96 -7.63 7.99
C VAL A 64 11.86 -8.68 7.42
N GLN A 65 11.70 -8.95 6.14
CA GLN A 65 12.58 -9.83 5.41
C GLN A 65 12.88 -9.24 4.04
N GLN A 66 14.13 -9.35 3.59
CA GLN A 66 14.49 -9.02 2.22
C GLN A 66 13.71 -9.93 1.26
N THR A 67 13.23 -9.34 0.17
CA THR A 67 12.60 -10.12 -0.89
C THR A 67 13.68 -10.78 -1.75
N VAL A 68 13.27 -11.52 -2.80
CA VAL A 68 14.20 -11.99 -3.85
C VAL A 68 14.96 -10.84 -4.53
N VAL A 69 14.47 -9.60 -4.41
CA VAL A 69 15.16 -8.37 -4.76
C VAL A 69 15.79 -7.80 -3.48
N PRO A 70 17.13 -7.78 -3.32
CA PRO A 70 17.81 -7.37 -2.07
C PRO A 70 17.53 -5.94 -1.64
N GLU A 71 17.23 -5.06 -2.60
CA GLU A 71 16.88 -3.65 -2.37
C GLU A 71 15.46 -3.46 -1.83
N LEU A 72 14.64 -4.50 -1.81
CA LEU A 72 13.34 -4.46 -1.22
C LEU A 72 13.27 -5.38 -0.03
N SER A 73 12.62 -4.89 1.01
CA SER A 73 12.13 -5.72 2.08
C SER A 73 10.61 -5.76 2.05
N ARG A 74 10.08 -6.95 2.33
CA ARG A 74 8.70 -7.09 2.74
C ARG A 74 8.66 -6.87 4.24
N MET A 75 7.86 -5.91 4.68
CA MET A 75 7.61 -5.64 6.08
C MET A 75 6.15 -5.96 6.38
N THR A 76 5.88 -6.87 7.29
CA THR A 76 4.52 -7.17 7.77
C THR A 76 4.39 -6.66 9.19
N ILE A 77 3.38 -5.82 9.43
CA ILE A 77 3.11 -5.22 10.73
C ILE A 77 1.69 -5.62 11.14
N SER A 78 1.50 -6.20 12.31
CA SER A 78 0.16 -6.37 12.90
C SER A 78 -0.09 -5.31 13.95
N ALA A 79 -1.28 -4.72 13.96
CA ALA A 79 -1.67 -3.74 14.96
C ALA A 79 -3.18 -3.81 15.23
N SER A 80 -3.58 -3.66 16.50
CA SER A 80 -4.98 -3.46 16.88
C SER A 80 -5.31 -1.99 16.71
N VAL A 81 -6.12 -1.66 15.72
CA VAL A 81 -6.42 -0.27 15.36
C VAL A 81 -7.88 -0.10 14.99
N SER A 82 -8.39 1.12 14.96
CA SER A 82 -9.69 1.44 14.36
C SER A 82 -9.53 1.81 12.88
N ASP A 83 -10.62 1.84 12.12
CA ASP A 83 -10.58 2.29 10.70
C ASP A 83 -10.04 3.73 10.57
N HIS A 84 -10.45 4.62 11.48
CA HIS A 84 -9.99 6.00 11.50
C HIS A 84 -8.47 6.10 11.72
N THR A 85 -7.95 5.36 12.69
CA THR A 85 -6.51 5.33 12.97
C THR A 85 -5.74 4.67 11.82
N THR A 86 -6.29 3.60 11.22
CA THR A 86 -5.74 2.95 10.03
C THR A 86 -5.56 3.93 8.88
N ALA A 87 -6.58 4.74 8.57
CA ALA A 87 -6.49 5.74 7.52
C ALA A 87 -5.39 6.79 7.80
N ARG A 88 -5.18 7.17 9.06
CA ARG A 88 -4.10 8.09 9.47
C ARG A 88 -2.71 7.45 9.32
N ILE A 89 -2.54 6.19 9.71
CA ILE A 89 -1.30 5.42 9.50
C ILE A 89 -0.99 5.38 8.01
N LEU A 90 -1.95 4.96 7.19
CA LEU A 90 -1.80 4.87 5.74
C LEU A 90 -1.42 6.21 5.11
N ARG A 91 -2.04 7.31 5.55
CA ARG A 91 -1.67 8.66 5.10
C ARG A 91 -0.22 9.01 5.41
N ARG A 92 0.31 8.62 6.57
CA ARG A 92 1.73 8.81 6.91
C ARG A 92 2.63 7.94 6.04
N LEU A 93 2.31 6.67 5.89
CA LEU A 93 3.09 5.73 5.07
C LEU A 93 3.15 6.17 3.59
N ARG A 94 2.04 6.67 3.03
CA ARG A 94 1.99 7.20 1.65
C ARG A 94 2.93 8.39 1.40
N ARG A 95 3.26 9.17 2.43
CA ARG A 95 4.19 10.31 2.31
C ARG A 95 5.66 9.87 2.34
N MET A 96 5.93 8.63 2.74
CA MET A 96 7.29 8.11 2.87
C MET A 96 7.80 7.62 1.52
N VAL A 97 8.93 8.19 1.09
CA VAL A 97 9.60 7.78 -0.16
C VAL A 97 10.07 6.32 -0.11
N CYS A 98 10.32 5.78 1.09
CA CYS A 98 10.78 4.41 1.28
C CYS A 98 9.68 3.35 1.18
N VAL A 99 8.40 3.73 1.11
CA VAL A 99 7.27 2.78 0.99
C VAL A 99 6.81 2.76 -0.47
N THR A 100 7.12 1.67 -1.16
CA THR A 100 6.78 1.50 -2.59
C THR A 100 5.36 0.98 -2.76
N PHE A 101 4.93 0.07 -1.89
CA PHE A 101 3.61 -0.54 -1.95
C PHE A 101 3.13 -0.90 -0.53
N TYR A 102 1.82 -0.94 -0.32
CA TYR A 102 1.24 -1.47 0.91
C TYR A 102 -0.11 -2.13 0.63
N HIS A 103 -0.37 -3.22 1.33
CA HIS A 103 -1.65 -3.90 1.40
C HIS A 103 -2.09 -3.94 2.87
N VAL A 104 -3.36 -3.68 3.15
CA VAL A 104 -3.91 -3.75 4.50
C VAL A 104 -5.15 -4.61 4.49
N THR A 105 -5.21 -5.54 5.43
CA THR A 105 -6.34 -6.46 5.60
C THR A 105 -6.63 -6.66 7.09
N THR A 106 -7.85 -7.09 7.39
CA THR A 106 -8.28 -7.42 8.75
C THR A 106 -8.00 -8.90 9.04
N MET A 107 -7.72 -9.26 10.29
CA MET A 107 -7.56 -10.67 10.69
C MET A 107 -8.80 -11.49 10.35
N HIS A 108 -9.99 -10.91 10.48
CA HIS A 108 -11.25 -11.56 10.08
C HIS A 108 -11.29 -11.87 8.58
N GLN A 109 -10.85 -10.95 7.71
CA GLN A 109 -10.71 -11.24 6.27
C GLN A 109 -9.67 -12.32 6.00
N CYS A 110 -8.53 -12.32 6.69
CA CYS A 110 -7.52 -13.37 6.52
C CYS A 110 -8.03 -14.77 6.84
N LEU A 111 -9.05 -14.90 7.71
CA LEU A 111 -9.65 -16.19 8.07
C LEU A 111 -10.77 -16.62 7.12
N LEU A 112 -11.49 -15.67 6.53
CA LEU A 112 -12.59 -15.94 5.61
C LEU A 112 -12.14 -16.09 4.16
N ASP A 113 -11.07 -15.41 3.79
CA ASP A 113 -10.58 -15.34 2.43
C ASP A 113 -9.47 -16.38 2.22
N GLU A 114 -9.74 -17.39 1.39
CA GLU A 114 -8.74 -18.38 0.97
C GLU A 114 -7.58 -17.73 0.17
N ALA A 115 -7.70 -16.45 -0.22
CA ALA A 115 -6.61 -15.65 -0.79
C ALA A 115 -5.45 -15.43 0.17
N CYS A 116 -5.71 -15.35 1.47
CA CYS A 116 -4.75 -14.81 2.42
C CYS A 116 -4.10 -15.94 3.21
N VAL A 117 -2.78 -16.08 3.09
CA VAL A 117 -2.01 -17.01 3.91
C VAL A 117 -1.22 -16.23 4.95
N VAL A 118 -1.54 -16.50 6.22
CA VAL A 118 -0.79 -16.00 7.37
C VAL A 118 -0.08 -17.19 8.02
N GLN A 119 1.24 -17.10 8.12
CA GLN A 119 2.09 -18.14 8.71
C GLN A 119 3.04 -17.53 9.73
N SER A 120 3.26 -18.21 10.85
CA SER A 120 4.25 -17.86 11.86
C SER A 120 5.12 -19.09 12.13
N GLN A 121 6.27 -18.87 12.75
CA GLN A 121 7.22 -19.91 13.12
C GLN A 121 7.38 -19.94 14.64
N LEU A 122 7.51 -21.15 15.16
CA LEU A 122 7.66 -21.44 16.58
C LEU A 122 8.84 -22.39 16.77
N LEU A 123 9.79 -22.00 17.61
CA LEU A 123 10.90 -22.84 18.05
C LEU A 123 10.75 -23.10 19.55
N LEU A 124 10.65 -24.37 19.93
CA LEU A 124 10.44 -24.80 21.32
C LEU A 124 11.58 -25.66 21.79
N ARG A 125 12.02 -25.42 23.03
CA ARG A 125 12.80 -26.39 23.80
C ARG A 125 11.90 -27.05 24.82
N LEU A 126 11.73 -28.36 24.70
CA LEU A 126 10.80 -29.15 25.49
C LEU A 126 11.56 -30.09 26.41
N THR A 127 11.02 -30.29 27.61
CA THR A 127 11.32 -31.46 28.45
C THR A 127 10.14 -32.41 28.31
N VAL A 128 10.35 -33.47 27.54
CA VAL A 128 9.30 -34.44 27.21
C VAL A 128 9.49 -35.70 28.06
N PRO A 129 8.51 -36.10 28.88
CA PRO A 129 8.53 -37.41 29.54
C PRO A 129 8.58 -38.54 28.49
N PRO A 130 9.36 -39.62 28.71
CA PRO A 130 9.49 -40.69 27.71
C PRO A 130 8.16 -41.35 27.35
N SER A 131 7.19 -41.38 28.28
CA SER A 131 5.83 -41.90 28.06
C SER A 131 4.99 -41.07 27.09
N GLN A 132 5.35 -39.81 26.85
CA GLN A 132 4.58 -38.86 26.04
C GLN A 132 5.23 -38.54 24.71
N MET A 133 6.42 -39.07 24.43
CA MET A 133 7.18 -38.78 23.21
C MET A 133 6.39 -39.13 21.94
N ASP A 134 5.66 -40.24 21.95
CA ASP A 134 4.81 -40.64 20.80
C ASP A 134 3.61 -39.70 20.62
N VAL A 135 3.02 -39.22 21.72
CA VAL A 135 1.93 -38.23 21.69
C VAL A 135 2.44 -36.91 21.14
N VAL A 136 3.61 -36.45 21.60
CA VAL A 136 4.26 -35.24 21.08
C VAL A 136 4.54 -35.40 19.59
N LYS A 137 5.16 -36.51 19.14
CA LYS A 137 5.37 -36.77 17.70
C LYS A 137 4.06 -36.73 16.92
N GLY A 138 2.97 -37.31 17.43
CA GLY A 138 1.65 -37.24 16.83
C GLY A 138 1.10 -35.80 16.73
N LEU A 139 1.26 -35.00 17.78
CA LEU A 139 0.91 -33.57 17.77
C LEU A 139 1.75 -32.79 16.76
N LEU A 140 3.06 -33.05 16.67
CA LEU A 140 3.93 -32.40 15.70
C LEU A 140 3.49 -32.72 14.27
N VAL A 141 3.20 -33.98 13.94
CA VAL A 141 2.68 -34.35 12.62
C VAL A 141 1.37 -33.63 12.31
N LYS A 142 0.46 -33.53 13.29
CA LYS A 142 -0.83 -32.84 13.13
C LYS A 142 -0.71 -31.34 12.86
N TYR A 143 0.29 -30.68 13.44
CA TYR A 143 0.47 -29.22 13.37
C TYR A 143 1.59 -28.79 12.42
N ASN A 144 2.10 -29.70 11.57
CA ASN A 144 3.22 -29.47 10.65
C ASN A 144 4.53 -29.07 11.36
N GLY A 145 4.78 -29.68 12.52
CA GLY A 145 6.01 -29.57 13.29
C GLY A 145 7.09 -30.57 12.88
N ARG A 146 8.34 -30.19 13.09
CA ARG A 146 9.55 -30.99 12.85
C ARG A 146 10.40 -31.06 14.11
N LEU A 147 10.86 -32.25 14.43
CA LEU A 147 11.89 -32.49 15.43
C LEU A 147 13.26 -32.10 14.85
N ILE A 148 13.99 -31.22 15.52
CA ILE A 148 15.34 -30.80 15.11
C ILE A 148 16.39 -31.62 15.85
N GLU A 149 16.31 -31.63 17.18
CA GLU A 149 17.23 -32.36 18.06
C GLU A 149 16.44 -33.20 19.06
N ASP A 150 16.93 -34.41 19.28
CA ASP A 150 16.39 -35.35 20.24
C ASP A 150 17.54 -35.88 21.10
N ASP A 151 17.83 -35.17 22.19
CA ASP A 151 18.86 -35.56 23.16
C ASP A 151 18.55 -36.91 23.84
N SER A 152 17.35 -37.48 23.64
CA SER A 152 17.01 -38.81 24.17
C SER A 152 17.75 -39.97 23.48
N ASN A 153 18.39 -39.72 22.31
CA ASN A 153 19.11 -40.74 21.52
C ASN A 153 20.64 -40.70 21.64
N PHE A 154 21.22 -39.92 22.57
CA PHE A 154 22.67 -39.95 22.84
C PHE A 154 23.07 -41.22 23.61
N SER A 155 23.01 -42.37 22.95
CA SER A 155 23.74 -43.58 23.31
C SER A 155 24.92 -43.75 22.36
N ASP A 156 26.13 -43.60 22.88
CA ASP A 156 27.40 -44.11 22.34
C ASP A 156 27.75 -43.78 20.89
N THR A 157 28.27 -42.57 20.66
CA THR A 157 29.34 -42.39 19.66
C THR A 157 30.61 -41.96 20.37
N SER A 158 31.46 -42.95 20.62
CA SER A 158 32.83 -42.83 21.11
C SER A 158 33.59 -41.67 20.45
N ILE A 159 33.85 -40.62 21.23
CA ILE A 159 34.92 -39.69 20.94
C ILE A 159 36.22 -40.46 21.21
N VAL A 160 36.82 -41.02 20.16
CA VAL A 160 38.20 -41.52 20.23
C VAL A 160 39.11 -40.30 20.35
N VAL A 161 39.50 -39.99 21.59
CA VAL A 161 40.55 -39.01 21.88
C VAL A 161 41.90 -39.64 21.50
N PRO A 162 42.70 -39.06 20.58
CA PRO A 162 44.05 -39.54 20.35
C PRO A 162 44.95 -39.22 21.56
N PRO A 163 45.90 -40.08 21.92
CA PRO A 163 46.74 -39.87 23.09
C PRO A 163 47.84 -38.86 22.74
N SER A 164 47.73 -37.64 23.27
CA SER A 164 48.89 -36.75 23.41
C SER A 164 48.78 -35.94 24.71
N SER A 165 49.37 -36.52 25.75
CA SER A 165 50.15 -35.91 26.83
C SER A 165 49.95 -34.41 27.11
N SER A 166 49.26 -34.09 28.21
CA SER A 166 49.82 -33.35 29.35
C SER A 166 48.71 -33.07 30.36
N GLU A 167 48.96 -33.46 31.61
CA GLU A 167 48.12 -33.34 32.79
C GLU A 167 47.65 -31.89 33.03
N VAL A 168 46.34 -31.67 33.09
CA VAL A 168 45.72 -30.57 33.83
C VAL A 168 44.46 -31.14 34.49
N ASP A 169 44.53 -31.28 35.81
CA ASP A 169 43.38 -31.60 36.66
C ASP A 169 42.38 -30.44 36.60
N CYS A 170 41.23 -30.67 35.93
CA CYS A 170 40.05 -29.84 36.04
C CYS A 170 38.95 -30.68 36.70
N GLU A 171 38.45 -30.21 37.84
CA GLU A 171 37.36 -30.81 38.60
C GLU A 171 36.13 -31.07 37.70
N ASN A 172 35.80 -32.35 37.53
CA ASN A 172 34.60 -32.80 36.82
C ASN A 172 33.36 -32.61 37.70
N GLU A 173 32.69 -31.47 37.56
CA GLU A 173 31.26 -31.35 37.85
C GLU A 173 30.47 -32.19 36.81
N PRO A 174 29.63 -33.16 37.21
CA PRO A 174 28.80 -33.87 36.25
C PRO A 174 27.70 -32.92 35.78
N SER A 175 27.90 -32.27 34.62
CA SER A 175 26.85 -31.48 33.97
C SER A 175 25.71 -32.44 33.57
N SER A 176 24.71 -32.58 34.42
CA SER A 176 23.49 -33.32 34.13
C SER A 176 22.74 -32.60 33.01
N ARG A 177 23.07 -32.90 31.74
CA ARG A 177 22.26 -32.47 30.61
C ARG A 177 20.93 -33.19 30.71
N PHE A 178 19.90 -32.48 31.20
CA PHE A 178 18.53 -32.95 31.06
C PHE A 178 18.23 -33.15 29.58
N PRO A 179 17.63 -34.28 29.16
CA PRO A 179 17.29 -34.50 27.77
C PRO A 179 16.34 -33.40 27.33
N SER A 180 16.79 -32.58 26.38
CA SER A 180 16.00 -31.50 25.82
C SER A 180 15.69 -31.79 24.37
N THR A 181 14.41 -31.71 24.02
CA THR A 181 13.94 -31.92 22.66
C THR A 181 13.69 -30.57 22.02
N ILE A 182 14.32 -30.32 20.86
CA ILE A 182 14.11 -29.08 20.11
C ILE A 182 13.14 -29.34 18.96
N VAL A 183 12.11 -28.51 18.90
CA VAL A 183 11.02 -28.61 17.93
C VAL A 183 10.85 -27.30 17.19
N HIS A 184 10.67 -27.39 15.87
CA HIS A 184 10.30 -26.26 15.02
C HIS A 184 8.94 -26.50 14.35
N VAL A 185 8.03 -25.54 14.44
CA VAL A 185 6.68 -25.63 13.90
C VAL A 185 6.35 -24.39 13.08
N VAL A 186 5.79 -24.59 11.90
CA VAL A 186 5.32 -23.50 11.03
C VAL A 186 3.85 -23.70 10.77
N ASN A 187 3.03 -22.74 11.21
CA ASN A 187 1.59 -22.78 11.00
C ASN A 187 0.93 -21.40 11.17
N ALA A 188 -0.39 -21.33 10.95
CA ALA A 188 -1.17 -20.14 11.27
C ALA A 188 -1.09 -19.81 12.77
N PRO A 189 -1.03 -18.53 13.18
CA PRO A 189 -0.78 -18.13 14.57
C PRO A 189 -1.73 -18.76 15.61
N HIS A 190 -3.02 -18.84 15.27
CA HIS A 190 -4.02 -19.43 16.17
C HIS A 190 -3.84 -20.95 16.37
N LEU A 191 -3.33 -21.66 15.36
CA LEU A 191 -3.00 -23.09 15.47
C LEU A 191 -1.75 -23.32 16.31
N LEU A 192 -0.74 -22.44 16.21
CA LEU A 192 0.45 -22.48 17.05
C LEU A 192 0.09 -22.27 18.53
N ASN A 193 -0.77 -21.29 18.84
CA ASN A 193 -1.27 -21.07 20.20
C ASN A 193 -2.03 -22.31 20.72
N THR A 194 -2.81 -22.96 19.85
CA THR A 194 -3.50 -24.21 20.20
C THR A 194 -2.52 -25.35 20.47
N LEU A 195 -1.43 -25.46 19.70
CA LEU A 195 -0.40 -26.46 19.93
C LEU A 195 0.29 -26.25 21.28
N ILE A 196 0.69 -25.01 21.61
CA ILE A 196 1.31 -24.68 22.90
C ILE A 196 0.41 -25.10 24.06
N HIS A 197 -0.88 -24.75 23.98
CA HIS A 197 -1.86 -25.15 25.00
C HIS A 197 -2.03 -26.67 25.09
N ARG A 198 -1.98 -27.40 23.97
CA ARG A 198 -2.06 -28.87 23.98
C ARG A 198 -0.82 -29.51 24.59
N LEU A 199 0.37 -29.00 24.29
CA LEU A 199 1.62 -29.50 24.88
C LEU A 199 1.61 -29.32 26.41
N ASP A 200 1.09 -28.20 26.91
CA ASP A 200 0.92 -27.95 28.33
C ASP A 200 -0.08 -28.91 28.99
N LEU A 201 -1.22 -29.19 28.33
CA LEU A 201 -2.20 -30.17 28.81
C LEU A 201 -1.66 -31.60 28.88
N GLU A 202 -0.79 -31.98 27.96
CA GLU A 202 -0.13 -33.28 28.00
C GLU A 202 0.93 -33.33 29.10
N GLY A 203 1.29 -32.23 29.77
CA GLY A 203 2.31 -32.22 30.83
C GLY A 203 3.74 -32.12 30.31
N VAL A 204 3.91 -31.64 29.07
CA VAL A 204 5.22 -31.36 28.49
C VAL A 204 5.69 -29.99 28.97
N ALA A 205 6.82 -29.96 29.67
CA ALA A 205 7.39 -28.71 30.14
C ALA A 205 8.09 -27.95 29.00
N ILE A 206 7.52 -26.80 28.61
CA ILE A 206 8.16 -25.86 27.67
C ILE A 206 9.22 -25.08 28.44
N ARG A 207 10.51 -25.35 28.17
CA ARG A 207 11.65 -24.67 28.78
C ARG A 207 11.94 -23.34 28.12
N GLU A 208 11.81 -23.29 26.80
CA GLU A 208 12.05 -22.09 26.01
C GLU A 208 11.09 -22.08 24.82
N CYS A 209 10.62 -20.88 24.47
CA CYS A 209 9.70 -20.65 23.38
C CYS A 209 10.12 -19.38 22.64
N GLN A 210 10.42 -19.51 21.35
CA GLN A 210 10.70 -18.37 20.47
C GLN A 210 9.68 -18.37 19.34
N THR A 211 8.97 -17.26 19.18
CA THR A 211 7.98 -17.05 18.11
C THR A 211 8.44 -15.97 17.15
N ALA A 212 8.31 -16.24 15.85
CA ALA A 212 8.47 -15.23 14.82
C ALA A 212 7.15 -14.48 14.60
N GLY A 213 7.23 -13.18 14.32
CA GLY A 213 6.07 -12.42 13.86
C GLY A 213 5.45 -13.05 12.61
N PRO A 214 4.11 -13.01 12.45
CA PRO A 214 3.44 -13.56 11.30
C PRO A 214 3.93 -12.94 9.98
N CYS A 215 4.15 -13.80 9.00
CA CYS A 215 4.32 -13.45 7.60
C CYS A 215 2.96 -13.53 6.92
N PHE A 216 2.63 -12.49 6.17
CA PHE A 216 1.40 -12.40 5.39
C PHE A 216 1.71 -12.48 3.90
N LEU A 217 1.01 -13.35 3.18
CA LEU A 217 1.04 -13.43 1.72
C LEU A 217 -0.38 -13.48 1.18
N ASP A 218 -0.69 -12.58 0.24
CA ASP A 218 -1.93 -12.61 -0.51
C ASP A 218 -1.72 -13.32 -1.85
N ILE A 219 -2.47 -14.41 -2.06
CA ILE A 219 -2.42 -15.32 -3.21
C ILE A 219 -3.22 -14.76 -4.39
N TYR A 220 -4.33 -14.04 -4.16
CA TYR A 220 -5.21 -13.52 -5.21
C TYR A 220 -5.04 -12.03 -5.47
N THR A 221 -4.78 -11.19 -4.46
CA THR A 221 -4.22 -9.86 -4.70
C THR A 221 -2.75 -10.03 -5.02
N GLN A 222 -2.50 -10.40 -6.26
CA GLN A 222 -1.19 -10.41 -6.83
C GLN A 222 -0.71 -8.97 -7.07
N SER A 223 -0.46 -8.27 -5.96
CA SER A 223 0.63 -7.30 -5.86
C SER A 223 2.01 -7.99 -6.00
N THR A 224 2.02 -9.30 -6.27
CA THR A 224 3.09 -10.01 -7.00
C THR A 224 2.55 -11.07 -7.99
N LEU A 225 2.06 -10.70 -9.20
CA LEU A 225 2.14 -11.49 -10.47
C LEU A 225 0.92 -12.11 -11.25
N GLN A 226 -0.38 -11.90 -10.98
CA GLN A 226 -1.48 -12.48 -11.79
C GLN A 226 -2.73 -11.61 -11.75
N PRO A 227 -3.19 -11.13 -12.92
CA PRO A 227 -4.38 -10.29 -13.02
C PRO A 227 -5.63 -11.09 -13.37
N LYS A 228 -6.76 -10.55 -12.92
CA LYS A 228 -8.08 -10.83 -13.45
C LYS A 228 -8.23 -10.10 -14.80
N PRO A 229 -8.73 -10.76 -15.86
CA PRO A 229 -8.79 -10.16 -17.19
C PRO A 229 -9.82 -9.03 -17.26
N LEU A 230 -9.45 -7.91 -17.90
CA LEU A 230 -10.40 -6.86 -18.29
C LEU A 230 -11.34 -7.38 -19.38
N HIS A 231 -12.64 -7.13 -19.23
CA HIS A 231 -13.63 -7.44 -20.25
C HIS A 231 -13.36 -6.65 -21.54
N THR A 232 -13.29 -7.36 -22.65
CA THR A 232 -13.08 -6.81 -23.99
C THR A 232 -14.26 -5.93 -24.41
N THR A 233 -14.02 -4.64 -24.60
CA THR A 233 -14.86 -3.81 -25.48
C THR A 233 -14.01 -3.10 -26.54
N SER A 234 -14.70 -2.73 -27.62
CA SER A 234 -14.30 -2.65 -29.04
C SER A 234 -13.26 -1.57 -29.42
N PRO A 235 -12.71 -1.64 -30.66
CA PRO A 235 -11.46 -0.98 -31.02
C PRO A 235 -11.70 0.41 -31.60
N THR A 236 -10.93 1.40 -31.17
CA THR A 236 -10.59 2.54 -32.05
C THR A 236 -9.32 3.21 -31.58
N THR A 237 -8.48 3.56 -32.58
CA THR A 237 -7.10 4.08 -32.53
C THR A 237 -6.00 3.02 -32.36
N ALA A 238 -4.99 3.12 -33.24
CA ALA A 238 -3.92 2.15 -33.47
C ALA A 238 -3.29 1.69 -32.14
N ARG A 239 -3.62 0.45 -31.76
CA ARG A 239 -3.12 -0.17 -30.53
C ARG A 239 -1.63 -0.48 -30.72
N PRO A 240 -0.74 -0.11 -29.78
CA PRO A 240 0.48 -0.88 -29.61
C PRO A 240 0.04 -2.31 -29.28
N GLU A 241 0.46 -3.30 -30.06
CA GLU A 241 0.16 -4.69 -29.77
C GLU A 241 1.00 -5.15 -28.57
N TYR A 242 0.47 -4.93 -27.37
CA TYR A 242 1.07 -5.46 -26.15
C TYR A 242 0.90 -6.98 -26.09
N SER A 243 1.95 -7.68 -25.66
CA SER A 243 1.90 -9.12 -25.40
C SER A 243 0.89 -9.48 -24.32
N ASN A 244 0.45 -10.74 -24.27
CA ASN A 244 -0.48 -11.20 -23.24
C ASN A 244 0.04 -10.97 -21.82
N SER A 245 1.34 -11.13 -21.58
CA SER A 245 1.96 -10.86 -20.27
C SER A 245 1.95 -9.36 -19.93
N ARG A 246 2.07 -8.47 -20.91
CA ARG A 246 2.05 -7.03 -20.71
C ARG A 246 0.63 -6.48 -20.52
N ARG A 247 -0.36 -6.99 -21.24
CA ARG A 247 -1.79 -6.69 -20.98
C ARG A 247 -2.19 -7.08 -19.56
N LYS A 248 -1.76 -8.27 -19.13
CA LYS A 248 -1.91 -8.71 -17.75
C LYS A 248 -1.32 -7.68 -16.75
N LEU A 249 -0.11 -7.17 -16.99
CA LEU A 249 0.45 -6.10 -16.15
C LEU A 249 -0.45 -4.85 -16.13
N HIS A 250 -0.99 -4.41 -17.28
CA HIS A 250 -1.90 -3.27 -17.35
C HIS A 250 -3.16 -3.48 -16.51
N ASP A 251 -3.77 -4.67 -16.61
CA ASP A 251 -4.95 -5.05 -15.84
C ASP A 251 -4.67 -5.00 -14.32
N ARG A 252 -3.46 -5.42 -13.89
CA ARG A 252 -3.05 -5.31 -12.47
C ARG A 252 -2.94 -3.86 -12.02
N ILE A 253 -2.25 -3.03 -12.80
CA ILE A 253 -2.09 -1.60 -12.49
C ILE A 253 -3.45 -0.93 -12.41
N ALA A 254 -4.36 -1.28 -13.32
CA ALA A 254 -5.72 -0.76 -13.34
C ALA A 254 -6.53 -1.14 -12.11
N ALA A 255 -6.53 -2.43 -11.74
CA ALA A 255 -7.22 -2.92 -10.55
C ALA A 255 -6.68 -2.26 -9.27
N GLN A 256 -5.37 -2.07 -9.19
CA GLN A 256 -4.70 -1.47 -8.03
C GLN A 256 -4.99 0.02 -7.87
N LEU A 257 -4.97 0.79 -8.96
CA LEU A 257 -5.09 2.25 -8.90
C LEU A 257 -6.54 2.76 -9.02
N TYR A 258 -7.37 2.10 -9.84
CA TYR A 258 -8.58 2.74 -10.37
C TYR A 258 -9.90 2.09 -9.98
N PHE A 259 -9.90 0.80 -9.62
CA PHE A 259 -11.15 0.07 -9.36
C PHE A 259 -11.20 -0.67 -8.02
N PRO A 260 -10.88 -0.03 -6.89
CA PRO A 260 -11.09 -0.66 -5.60
C PRO A 260 -12.60 -0.71 -5.26
N GLU A 261 -13.05 -1.81 -4.64
CA GLU A 261 -14.48 -2.09 -4.42
C GLU A 261 -15.22 -1.03 -3.57
N HIS A 262 -14.48 -0.30 -2.73
CA HIS A 262 -15.07 0.73 -1.86
C HIS A 262 -15.43 2.02 -2.59
N VAL A 263 -14.91 2.28 -3.79
CA VAL A 263 -15.17 3.53 -4.51
C VAL A 263 -16.56 3.47 -5.14
N PRO A 264 -17.46 4.44 -4.85
CA PRO A 264 -18.79 4.49 -5.44
C PRO A 264 -18.77 4.59 -6.97
N SER A 265 -19.72 3.91 -7.62
CA SER A 265 -19.94 3.98 -9.06
C SER A 265 -21.40 4.32 -9.37
N LEU A 266 -21.67 4.66 -10.63
CA LEU A 266 -22.98 5.01 -11.16
C LEU A 266 -23.65 6.18 -10.42
N LEU A 267 -22.85 7.15 -9.97
CA LEU A 267 -23.33 8.32 -9.25
C LEU A 267 -24.29 9.14 -10.10
N ARG A 268 -25.26 9.78 -9.44
CA ARG A 268 -26.22 10.68 -10.10
C ARG A 268 -25.57 11.99 -10.54
N HIS A 269 -24.70 12.53 -9.70
CA HIS A 269 -23.92 13.75 -9.92
C HIS A 269 -22.45 13.48 -9.56
N PRO A 270 -21.69 12.80 -10.42
CA PRO A 270 -20.28 12.54 -10.17
C PRO A 270 -19.46 13.83 -10.23
N LYS A 271 -18.38 13.90 -9.45
CA LYS A 271 -17.46 15.05 -9.45
C LYS A 271 -16.23 14.73 -10.29
N PHE A 272 -15.84 15.67 -11.16
CA PHE A 272 -14.60 15.60 -11.92
C PHE A 272 -13.69 16.76 -11.51
N ILE A 273 -12.55 16.48 -10.89
CA ILE A 273 -11.59 17.49 -10.45
C ILE A 273 -10.35 17.43 -11.33
N LEU A 274 -10.13 18.47 -12.12
CA LEU A 274 -8.89 18.66 -12.86
C LEU A 274 -7.89 19.45 -11.99
N LEU A 275 -6.89 18.77 -11.46
CA LEU A 275 -5.87 19.36 -10.58
C LEU A 275 -4.65 19.77 -11.40
N LEU A 276 -4.51 21.07 -11.66
CA LEU A 276 -3.41 21.68 -12.39
C LEU A 276 -2.32 22.18 -11.44
N GLY A 277 -1.06 22.04 -11.86
CA GLY A 277 0.06 22.66 -11.18
C GLY A 277 1.38 22.18 -11.76
N ILE A 278 2.37 23.06 -11.80
CA ILE A 278 3.71 22.73 -12.28
C ILE A 278 4.34 21.61 -11.42
N PRO A 279 5.35 20.88 -11.93
CA PRO A 279 6.15 19.98 -11.10
C PRO A 279 6.70 20.74 -9.88
N GLY A 280 6.63 20.13 -8.68
CA GLY A 280 7.02 20.79 -7.43
C GLY A 280 5.94 21.67 -6.78
N ALA A 281 4.82 21.94 -7.45
CA ALA A 281 3.75 22.79 -6.90
C ALA A 281 3.05 22.24 -5.65
N GLY A 282 3.15 20.94 -5.37
CA GLY A 282 2.54 20.30 -4.19
C GLY A 282 1.06 19.93 -4.36
N LYS A 283 0.67 19.51 -5.57
CA LYS A 283 -0.66 18.96 -5.88
C LYS A 283 -1.16 17.93 -4.83
N SER A 284 -0.31 16.97 -4.46
CA SER A 284 -0.65 15.96 -3.46
C SER A 284 -0.83 16.53 -2.05
N SER A 285 -0.13 17.62 -1.71
CA SER A 285 -0.28 18.31 -0.43
C SER A 285 -1.66 18.95 -0.31
N ILE A 286 -2.13 19.59 -1.38
CA ILE A 286 -3.48 20.19 -1.45
C ILE A 286 -4.56 19.13 -1.28
N LEU A 287 -4.47 18.00 -2.00
CA LEU A 287 -5.43 16.91 -1.85
C LEU A 287 -5.46 16.40 -0.40
N SER A 288 -4.30 16.27 0.23
CA SER A 288 -4.23 15.83 1.63
C SER A 288 -4.80 16.85 2.61
N GLU A 289 -4.75 18.16 2.31
CA GLU A 289 -5.34 19.21 3.13
C GLU A 289 -6.87 19.22 2.98
N LEU A 290 -7.36 19.09 1.75
CA LEU A 290 -8.80 19.02 1.46
C LEU A 290 -9.46 17.78 2.07
N ASP A 291 -8.72 16.67 2.15
CA ASP A 291 -9.14 15.45 2.87
C ASP A 291 -9.21 15.67 4.39
N GLN A 292 -8.20 16.33 4.96
CA GLN A 292 -8.14 16.61 6.40
C GLN A 292 -9.22 17.59 6.86
N THR A 293 -9.59 18.54 6.00
CA THR A 293 -10.63 19.53 6.26
C THR A 293 -12.03 19.04 5.88
N GLU A 294 -12.16 17.76 5.50
CA GLU A 294 -13.41 17.10 5.08
C GLU A 294 -14.13 17.81 3.92
N ARG A 295 -13.41 18.63 3.15
CA ARG A 295 -13.93 19.30 1.95
C ARG A 295 -14.05 18.32 0.79
N ILE A 296 -13.21 17.29 0.79
CA ILE A 296 -13.21 16.16 -0.13
C ILE A 296 -12.97 14.91 0.71
N VAL A 297 -13.61 13.78 0.38
CA VAL A 297 -13.27 12.47 0.94
C VAL A 297 -12.50 11.71 -0.13
N LEU A 298 -11.16 11.66 -0.04
CA LEU A 298 -10.34 11.11 -1.13
C LEU A 298 -10.65 9.64 -1.44
N ASN A 299 -11.12 8.88 -0.46
CA ASN A 299 -11.51 7.48 -0.64
C ASN A 299 -12.74 7.29 -1.56
N ASP A 300 -13.52 8.35 -1.81
CA ASP A 300 -14.66 8.31 -2.74
C ASP A 300 -14.25 8.63 -4.18
N PHE A 301 -12.97 8.95 -4.43
CA PHE A 301 -12.45 9.37 -5.72
C PHE A 301 -11.44 8.38 -6.29
N VAL A 302 -11.44 8.28 -7.62
CA VAL A 302 -10.37 7.64 -8.37
C VAL A 302 -9.34 8.69 -8.78
N ASN A 303 -8.08 8.52 -8.36
CA ASN A 303 -6.99 9.43 -8.67
C ASN A 303 -6.22 8.95 -9.92
N PHE A 304 -6.07 9.84 -10.90
CA PHE A 304 -5.31 9.60 -12.12
C PHE A 304 -4.07 10.50 -12.13
N ASP A 305 -2.92 9.89 -11.82
CA ASP A 305 -1.59 10.48 -11.98
C ASP A 305 -0.71 9.55 -12.83
N VAL A 306 -0.06 10.11 -13.85
CA VAL A 306 0.86 9.36 -14.72
C VAL A 306 2.04 8.83 -13.91
N ASP A 307 2.47 9.58 -12.89
CA ASP A 307 3.61 9.23 -12.07
C ASP A 307 3.34 7.98 -11.22
N ASP A 308 2.08 7.77 -10.78
CA ASP A 308 1.67 6.59 -10.03
C ASP A 308 1.69 5.33 -10.92
N VAL A 309 1.30 5.45 -12.19
CA VAL A 309 1.39 4.35 -13.15
C VAL A 309 2.85 3.99 -13.44
N ILE A 310 3.70 4.99 -13.67
CA ILE A 310 5.12 4.77 -13.97
C ILE A 310 5.84 4.12 -12.78
N ALA A 311 5.47 4.47 -11.55
CA ALA A 311 6.02 3.83 -10.36
C ALA A 311 5.73 2.32 -10.28
N LEU A 312 4.67 1.84 -10.95
CA LEU A 312 4.29 0.43 -11.01
C LEU A 312 4.84 -0.31 -12.25
N LEU A 313 5.52 0.40 -13.18
CA LEU A 313 6.15 -0.22 -14.35
C LEU A 313 7.52 -0.82 -13.99
N PRO A 314 7.76 -2.11 -14.28
CA PRO A 314 9.00 -2.81 -13.89
C PRO A 314 10.30 -2.16 -14.38
N GLU A 315 10.27 -1.52 -15.55
CA GLU A 315 11.44 -0.92 -16.19
C GLU A 315 11.92 0.34 -15.45
N PHE A 316 10.98 1.20 -15.07
CA PHE A 316 11.28 2.38 -14.26
C PHE A 316 11.72 1.96 -12.85
N TYR A 317 11.03 0.96 -12.29
CA TYR A 317 11.37 0.39 -11.00
C TYR A 317 12.82 -0.16 -10.96
N LYS A 318 13.21 -1.00 -11.93
CA LYS A 318 14.60 -1.52 -12.05
C LYS A 318 15.65 -0.41 -12.21
N ALA A 319 15.33 0.66 -12.93
CA ALA A 319 16.24 1.78 -13.11
C ALA A 319 16.47 2.56 -11.80
N MET A 320 15.42 2.70 -10.98
CA MET A 320 15.52 3.39 -9.69
C MET A 320 16.29 2.60 -8.64
N LEU A 321 16.20 1.28 -8.72
CA LEU A 321 16.93 0.33 -7.90
C LEU A 321 18.45 0.41 -8.12
N ASN A 322 18.91 0.31 -9.38
CA ASN A 322 20.34 0.32 -9.72
C ASN A 322 21.10 1.56 -9.18
N ILE A 323 20.42 2.70 -9.08
CA ILE A 323 20.99 3.94 -8.51
C ILE A 323 21.08 3.88 -7.00
N GLY A 324 20.14 3.19 -6.35
CA GLY A 324 20.10 3.07 -4.91
C GLY A 324 21.14 2.14 -4.31
N LEU A 325 21.67 1.20 -5.09
CA LEU A 325 22.75 0.28 -4.66
C LEU A 325 24.17 0.76 -5.00
N GLY A 326 24.35 1.80 -5.83
CA GLY A 326 25.68 2.19 -6.30
C GLY A 326 26.35 1.15 -7.20
N ASN A 327 25.58 0.19 -7.73
CA ASN A 327 26.08 -0.83 -8.64
C ASN A 327 26.23 -0.24 -10.05
N LEU A 328 27.40 0.35 -10.30
CA LEU A 328 27.96 0.51 -11.64
C LEU A 328 28.40 -0.88 -12.12
N GLN A 329 27.49 -1.70 -12.65
CA GLN A 329 27.88 -2.88 -13.44
C GLN A 329 27.85 -2.53 -14.94
N ASP A 330 28.64 -3.27 -15.72
CA ASP A 330 29.24 -2.96 -17.04
C ASP A 330 28.31 -2.59 -18.21
N GLU A 331 27.00 -2.46 -18.01
CA GLU A 331 26.13 -1.75 -18.95
C GLU A 331 25.79 -0.38 -18.38
N GLU A 332 26.20 0.69 -19.07
CA GLU A 332 25.98 2.08 -18.62
C GLU A 332 24.57 2.24 -18.01
N PRO A 333 24.46 2.58 -16.70
CA PRO A 333 23.16 2.65 -16.05
C PRO A 333 22.32 3.68 -16.78
N THR A 334 21.28 3.22 -17.47
CA THR A 334 20.42 4.10 -18.25
C THR A 334 19.78 5.10 -17.29
N ASP A 335 20.14 6.39 -17.40
CA ASP A 335 19.66 7.50 -16.57
C ASP A 335 18.15 7.37 -16.28
N PRO A 336 17.65 7.52 -15.02
CA PRO A 336 16.24 7.34 -14.68
C PRO A 336 15.31 8.20 -15.48
N HIS A 337 15.80 9.36 -15.91
CA HIS A 337 15.04 10.24 -16.78
C HIS A 337 14.79 9.59 -18.16
N THR A 338 15.78 8.90 -18.73
CA THR A 338 15.61 8.13 -19.97
C THR A 338 14.60 7.00 -19.79
N ARG A 339 14.68 6.26 -18.68
CA ARG A 339 13.75 5.15 -18.38
C ARG A 339 12.33 5.65 -18.08
N TYR A 340 12.21 6.78 -17.40
CA TYR A 340 10.96 7.50 -17.21
C TYR A 340 10.32 7.87 -18.55
N ASN A 341 11.10 8.41 -19.49
CA ASN A 341 10.61 8.78 -20.81
C ASN A 341 10.14 7.55 -21.62
N GLN A 342 10.87 6.43 -21.55
CA GLN A 342 10.49 5.17 -22.19
C GLN A 342 9.16 4.62 -21.65
N CYS A 343 8.90 4.77 -20.35
CA CYS A 343 7.66 4.30 -19.71
C CYS A 343 6.47 5.26 -19.90
N GLN A 344 6.72 6.49 -20.36
CA GLN A 344 5.73 7.56 -20.30
C GLN A 344 4.55 7.33 -21.26
N GLU A 345 4.81 6.83 -22.46
CA GLU A 345 3.74 6.58 -23.45
C GLU A 345 2.82 5.45 -23.01
N GLU A 346 3.40 4.36 -22.52
CA GLU A 346 2.65 3.24 -21.96
C GLU A 346 1.84 3.65 -20.74
N ALA A 347 2.42 4.42 -19.82
CA ALA A 347 1.71 4.90 -18.66
C ALA A 347 0.52 5.79 -19.02
N LYS A 348 0.69 6.70 -20.00
CA LYS A 348 -0.40 7.51 -20.54
C LYS A 348 -1.48 6.64 -21.19
N TYR A 349 -1.09 5.58 -21.91
CA TYR A 349 -2.03 4.64 -22.51
C TYR A 349 -2.88 3.93 -21.45
N ILE A 350 -2.25 3.36 -20.41
CA ILE A 350 -2.95 2.71 -19.29
C ILE A 350 -3.88 3.72 -18.61
N MET A 351 -3.40 4.92 -18.30
CA MET A 351 -4.18 5.96 -17.64
C MET A 351 -5.40 6.38 -18.48
N ASP A 352 -5.24 6.62 -19.79
CA ASP A 352 -6.32 7.08 -20.68
C ASP A 352 -7.43 6.02 -20.84
N GLN A 353 -7.08 4.74 -20.97
CA GLN A 353 -8.07 3.66 -21.04
C GLN A 353 -8.90 3.57 -19.76
N ASN A 354 -8.24 3.60 -18.61
CA ASN A 354 -8.92 3.50 -17.32
C ASN A 354 -9.71 4.77 -16.96
N LEU A 355 -9.26 5.93 -17.42
CA LEU A 355 -10.00 7.19 -17.27
C LEU A 355 -11.32 7.15 -18.05
N LYS A 356 -11.30 6.63 -19.28
CA LYS A 356 -12.52 6.41 -20.08
C LYS A 356 -13.49 5.46 -19.38
N GLN A 357 -12.99 4.36 -18.82
CA GLN A 357 -13.84 3.42 -18.08
C GLN A 357 -14.41 4.05 -16.81
N ALA A 358 -13.59 4.68 -15.97
CA ALA A 358 -14.05 5.32 -14.73
C ALA A 358 -15.08 6.43 -14.99
N THR A 359 -14.88 7.19 -16.08
CA THR A 359 -15.83 8.24 -16.47
C THR A 359 -17.15 7.67 -16.99
N ALA A 360 -17.10 6.59 -17.79
CA ALA A 360 -18.29 5.86 -18.26
C ALA A 360 -19.10 5.23 -17.11
N GLU A 361 -18.41 4.75 -16.07
CA GLU A 361 -19.02 4.23 -14.85
C GLU A 361 -19.54 5.33 -13.90
N ARG A 362 -19.46 6.62 -14.27
CA ARG A 362 -19.89 7.76 -13.44
C ARG A 362 -19.32 7.73 -12.01
N ARG A 363 -18.01 7.50 -11.89
CA ARG A 363 -17.27 7.60 -10.62
C ARG A 363 -16.82 9.03 -10.36
N ASN A 364 -16.50 9.37 -9.12
CA ASN A 364 -15.78 10.62 -8.86
C ASN A 364 -14.32 10.47 -9.31
N VAL A 365 -13.79 11.46 -10.00
CA VAL A 365 -12.48 11.40 -10.65
C VAL A 365 -11.65 12.63 -10.28
N ILE A 366 -10.39 12.41 -9.92
CA ILE A 366 -9.36 13.46 -9.84
C ILE A 366 -8.31 13.18 -10.92
N LEU A 367 -8.08 14.13 -11.81
CA LEU A 367 -7.07 14.04 -12.87
C LEU A 367 -5.93 15.03 -12.61
N HIS A 368 -4.71 14.53 -12.52
CA HIS A 368 -3.52 15.33 -12.30
C HIS A 368 -2.96 15.87 -13.62
N GLY A 369 -2.69 17.17 -13.65
CA GLY A 369 -2.21 17.88 -14.82
C GLY A 369 -1.06 18.83 -14.54
N SER A 370 -0.13 18.94 -15.49
CA SER A 370 0.93 19.97 -15.45
C SER A 370 0.47 21.32 -16.00
N GLY A 371 -0.72 21.40 -16.62
CA GLY A 371 -1.22 22.64 -17.24
C GLY A 371 -0.65 22.92 -18.63
N ARG A 372 -0.04 21.93 -19.31
CA ARG A 372 0.61 22.12 -20.63
C ARG A 372 -0.29 21.87 -21.84
N SER A 373 -1.42 21.20 -21.66
CA SER A 373 -2.23 20.63 -22.76
C SER A 373 -3.69 21.12 -22.71
N LEU A 374 -3.90 22.41 -22.93
CA LEU A 374 -5.23 23.05 -22.91
C LEU A 374 -6.25 22.34 -23.80
N GLU A 375 -5.92 22.10 -25.07
CA GLU A 375 -6.81 21.43 -26.03
C GLU A 375 -7.26 20.06 -25.52
N LYS A 376 -6.33 19.25 -24.99
CA LYS A 376 -6.63 17.93 -24.43
C LYS A 376 -7.58 18.02 -23.24
N TYR A 377 -7.41 19.01 -22.36
CA TYR A 377 -8.31 19.22 -21.23
C TYR A 377 -9.71 19.63 -21.70
N GLN A 378 -9.81 20.54 -22.67
CA GLN A 378 -11.09 20.96 -23.24
C GLN A 378 -11.80 19.82 -23.96
N ASP A 379 -11.07 19.02 -24.76
CA ASP A 379 -11.61 17.82 -25.42
C ASP A 379 -12.09 16.78 -24.42
N LEU A 380 -11.36 16.58 -23.32
CA LEU A 380 -11.76 15.66 -22.26
C LEU A 380 -13.06 16.15 -21.61
N ILE A 381 -13.09 17.41 -21.17
CA ILE A 381 -14.25 18.01 -20.50
C ILE A 381 -15.48 17.98 -21.41
N ARG A 382 -15.33 18.29 -22.71
CA ARG A 382 -16.43 18.23 -23.69
C ARG A 382 -17.02 16.82 -23.87
N ARG A 383 -16.24 15.78 -23.61
CA ARG A 383 -16.65 14.37 -23.75
C ARG A 383 -17.24 13.77 -22.46
N LEU A 384 -17.16 14.48 -21.33
CA LEU A 384 -17.73 14.01 -20.08
C LEU A 384 -19.27 13.99 -20.15
N ASP A 385 -19.89 13.08 -19.40
CA ASP A 385 -21.35 13.09 -19.20
C ASP A 385 -21.78 14.45 -18.62
N PRO A 386 -22.82 15.11 -19.15
CA PRO A 386 -23.29 16.42 -18.66
C PRO A 386 -23.65 16.46 -17.17
N ARG A 387 -23.86 15.30 -16.54
CA ARG A 387 -24.11 15.18 -15.09
C ARG A 387 -22.87 15.42 -14.23
N TYR A 388 -21.67 15.41 -14.83
CA TYR A 388 -20.45 15.69 -14.08
C TYR A 388 -20.42 17.13 -13.59
N GLU A 389 -20.17 17.28 -12.30
CA GLU A 389 -19.77 18.56 -11.72
C GLU A 389 -18.27 18.72 -11.93
N VAL A 390 -17.88 19.58 -12.88
CA VAL A 390 -16.48 19.75 -13.27
C VAL A 390 -15.84 20.91 -12.51
N HIS A 391 -14.76 20.62 -11.81
CA HIS A 391 -13.94 21.54 -11.04
C HIS A 391 -12.54 21.63 -11.65
N VAL A 392 -12.01 22.84 -11.83
CA VAL A 392 -10.58 23.05 -12.11
C VAL A 392 -9.89 23.66 -10.89
N MET A 393 -8.87 23.00 -10.37
CA MET A 393 -8.09 23.47 -9.22
C MET A 393 -6.66 23.71 -9.66
N CYS A 394 -6.16 24.94 -9.52
CA CYS A 394 -4.76 25.29 -9.79
C CYS A 394 -4.00 25.41 -8.48
N VAL A 395 -2.87 24.71 -8.39
CA VAL A 395 -1.91 24.83 -7.29
C VAL A 395 -0.71 25.58 -7.84
N ASP A 396 -0.48 26.78 -7.34
CA ASP A 396 0.58 27.65 -7.82
C ASP A 396 1.60 27.96 -6.73
N ILE A 397 2.85 28.12 -7.16
CA ILE A 397 4.00 28.56 -6.37
C ILE A 397 4.96 29.36 -7.27
N PRO A 398 5.83 30.20 -6.71
CA PRO A 398 6.93 30.82 -7.43
C PRO A 398 7.82 29.78 -8.13
N LEU A 399 8.31 30.13 -9.33
CA LEU A 399 9.09 29.20 -10.15
C LEU A 399 10.38 28.75 -9.46
N ASP A 400 11.07 29.64 -8.75
CA ASP A 400 12.32 29.33 -8.06
C ASP A 400 12.10 28.29 -6.95
N LEU A 401 11.05 28.47 -6.14
CA LEU A 401 10.66 27.50 -5.12
C LEU A 401 10.24 26.16 -5.73
N ALA A 402 9.58 26.18 -6.89
CA ALA A 402 9.24 24.95 -7.61
C ALA A 402 10.49 24.20 -8.06
N MET A 403 11.49 24.93 -8.56
CA MET A 403 12.78 24.37 -8.98
C MET A 403 13.54 23.77 -7.80
N GLU A 404 13.59 24.45 -6.65
CA GLU A 404 14.18 23.91 -5.41
C GLU A 404 13.48 22.64 -4.93
N ARG A 405 12.13 22.60 -4.98
CA ARG A 405 11.35 21.41 -4.61
C ARG A 405 11.57 20.26 -5.59
N VAL A 406 11.73 20.56 -6.88
CA VAL A 406 12.06 19.56 -7.91
C VAL A 406 13.48 19.04 -7.71
N GLU A 407 14.43 19.92 -7.42
CA GLU A 407 15.83 19.55 -7.21
C GLU A 407 16.01 18.71 -5.95
N SER A 408 15.39 19.10 -4.83
CA SER A 408 15.38 18.31 -3.60
C SER A 408 14.73 16.94 -3.79
N ARG A 409 13.65 16.86 -4.59
CA ARG A 409 13.06 15.57 -4.99
C ARG A 409 14.01 14.74 -5.85
N SER A 410 14.80 15.37 -6.73
CA SER A 410 15.78 14.71 -7.59
C SER A 410 17.06 14.25 -6.88
N LYS A 411 17.48 14.94 -5.80
CA LYS A 411 18.60 14.52 -4.94
C LYS A 411 18.29 13.27 -4.12
N GLY A 412 17.00 12.92 -3.98
CA GLY A 412 16.54 11.65 -3.42
C GLY A 412 16.37 10.55 -4.48
N TYR A 413 15.25 9.84 -4.45
CA TYR A 413 14.86 8.85 -5.48
C TYR A 413 13.92 9.42 -6.55
N GLY A 414 13.73 10.74 -6.59
CA GLY A 414 12.85 11.35 -7.58
C GLY A 414 13.53 11.46 -8.95
N ARG A 415 12.73 11.45 -10.01
CA ARG A 415 13.23 11.75 -11.36
C ARG A 415 13.85 13.15 -11.41
N LYS A 416 14.91 13.30 -12.21
CA LYS A 416 15.41 14.61 -12.62
C LYS A 416 14.43 15.21 -13.63
N VAL A 417 13.72 16.28 -13.28
CA VAL A 417 12.85 16.99 -14.22
C VAL A 417 13.67 18.10 -14.88
N PRO A 418 13.77 18.15 -16.22
CA PRO A 418 14.50 19.20 -16.91
C PRO A 418 13.94 20.58 -16.58
N LYS A 419 14.81 21.57 -16.33
CA LYS A 419 14.41 22.96 -16.05
C LYS A 419 13.50 23.53 -17.15
N ALA A 420 13.85 23.29 -18.41
CA ALA A 420 13.05 23.69 -19.56
C ALA A 420 11.61 23.13 -19.54
N PHE A 421 11.40 21.93 -18.96
CA PHE A 421 10.07 21.34 -18.81
C PHE A 421 9.23 22.09 -17.77
N VAL A 422 9.83 22.46 -16.64
CA VAL A 422 9.14 23.21 -15.57
C VAL A 422 8.81 24.63 -16.04
N GLU A 423 9.75 25.28 -16.75
CA GLU A 423 9.55 26.60 -17.35
C GLU A 423 8.45 26.59 -18.42
N ASP A 424 8.44 25.59 -19.30
CA ASP A 424 7.38 25.43 -20.30
C ASP A 424 6.01 25.21 -19.64
N ALA A 425 5.95 24.40 -18.57
CA ALA A 425 4.74 24.24 -17.78
C ALA A 425 4.28 25.55 -17.14
N ALA A 426 5.20 26.29 -16.52
CA ALA A 426 4.92 27.58 -15.88
C ALA A 426 4.46 28.65 -16.86
N ARG A 427 4.90 28.58 -18.13
CA ARG A 427 4.43 29.47 -19.20
C ARG A 427 3.02 29.09 -19.66
N ARG A 428 2.81 27.82 -20.02
CA ARG A 428 1.54 27.33 -20.60
C ARG A 428 0.38 27.34 -19.60
N ILE A 429 0.65 27.12 -18.31
CA ILE A 429 -0.40 27.13 -17.29
C ILE A 429 -1.06 28.50 -17.13
N ARG A 430 -0.35 29.60 -17.45
CA ARG A 430 -0.86 30.98 -17.39
C ARG A 430 -1.99 31.23 -18.37
N GLU A 431 -2.00 30.53 -19.50
CA GLU A 431 -3.09 30.59 -20.47
C GLU A 431 -4.12 29.50 -20.19
N THR A 432 -3.65 28.30 -19.84
CA THR A 432 -4.50 27.11 -19.67
C THR A 432 -5.50 27.28 -18.53
N PHE A 433 -5.05 27.74 -17.35
CA PHE A 433 -5.94 27.84 -16.20
C PHE A 433 -7.02 28.91 -16.39
N PRO A 434 -6.73 30.17 -16.76
CA PRO A 434 -7.77 31.19 -16.95
C PRO A 434 -8.78 30.81 -18.02
N THR A 435 -8.33 30.20 -19.12
CA THR A 435 -9.22 29.72 -20.18
C THR A 435 -10.21 28.68 -19.66
N LEU A 436 -9.73 27.72 -18.87
CA LEU A 436 -10.59 26.72 -18.23
C LEU A 436 -11.49 27.33 -17.14
N ALA A 437 -10.96 28.25 -16.33
CA ALA A 437 -11.70 28.91 -15.27
C ALA A 437 -12.85 29.78 -15.82
N ASN A 438 -12.67 30.38 -16.99
CA ASN A 438 -13.73 31.12 -17.69
C ASN A 438 -14.82 30.17 -18.22
N ALA A 439 -14.42 29.05 -18.83
CA ALA A 439 -15.34 28.09 -19.42
C ALA A 439 -16.12 27.26 -18.39
N LEU A 440 -15.56 27.04 -17.19
CA LEU A 440 -16.14 26.18 -16.16
C LEU A 440 -16.87 26.98 -15.07
N PRO A 441 -17.92 26.40 -14.45
CA PRO A 441 -18.62 27.03 -13.33
C PRO A 441 -17.81 26.99 -12.03
N TYR A 442 -16.95 25.98 -11.83
CA TYR A 442 -16.16 25.82 -10.62
C TYR A 442 -14.67 25.88 -10.93
N ALA A 443 -13.99 26.87 -10.35
CA ALA A 443 -12.57 27.07 -10.55
C ALA A 443 -11.92 27.63 -9.28
N HIS A 444 -10.76 27.09 -8.89
CA HIS A 444 -10.09 27.45 -7.65
C HIS A 444 -8.59 27.61 -7.86
N VAL A 445 -7.98 28.58 -7.18
CA VAL A 445 -6.52 28.77 -7.15
C VAL A 445 -6.03 28.76 -5.73
N PHE A 446 -4.99 27.95 -5.49
CA PHE A 446 -4.34 27.83 -4.21
C PHE A 446 -2.88 28.31 -4.30
N ASP A 447 -2.44 29.05 -3.30
CA ASP A 447 -1.03 29.32 -3.04
C ASP A 447 -0.47 28.23 -2.11
N ASN A 448 0.60 27.56 -2.54
CA ASN A 448 1.29 26.57 -1.73
C ASN A 448 2.74 26.98 -1.40
N THR A 449 3.01 28.28 -1.30
CA THR A 449 4.25 28.84 -0.75
C THR A 449 4.39 28.51 0.74
N GLN A 450 3.31 28.63 1.50
CA GLN A 450 3.23 28.34 2.93
C GLN A 450 2.42 27.07 3.20
N SER A 451 2.58 26.50 4.39
CA SER A 451 1.80 25.36 4.88
C SER A 451 0.97 25.80 6.10
N PRO A 452 -0.36 25.59 6.12
CA PRO A 452 -1.17 24.96 5.07
C PRO A 452 -1.34 25.85 3.82
N PRO A 453 -1.68 25.26 2.65
CA PRO A 453 -1.91 26.01 1.43
C PRO A 453 -3.13 26.94 1.55
N ALA A 454 -3.01 28.17 1.04
CA ALA A 454 -4.06 29.19 1.12
C ALA A 454 -4.96 29.17 -0.13
N LEU A 455 -6.28 29.28 0.05
CA LEU A 455 -7.22 29.47 -1.07
C LEU A 455 -7.25 30.94 -1.45
N VAL A 456 -6.67 31.27 -2.60
CA VAL A 456 -6.47 32.66 -3.02
C VAL A 456 -7.67 33.19 -3.79
N TRP A 457 -8.25 32.36 -4.66
CA TRP A 457 -9.36 32.72 -5.54
C TRP A 457 -10.26 31.52 -5.79
N SER A 458 -11.57 31.74 -5.79
CA SER A 458 -12.56 30.68 -5.98
C SER A 458 -13.80 31.19 -6.70
N LYS A 459 -14.06 30.66 -7.90
CA LYS A 459 -15.32 30.80 -8.62
C LYS A 459 -16.23 29.62 -8.33
N GLN A 460 -17.43 29.93 -7.87
CA GLN A 460 -18.52 28.98 -7.63
C GLN A 460 -19.76 29.48 -8.40
N GLN A 461 -19.97 28.94 -9.58
CA GLN A 461 -21.00 29.36 -10.52
C GLN A 461 -20.88 30.86 -10.88
N HIS A 462 -21.79 31.69 -10.38
CA HIS A 462 -21.83 33.14 -10.60
C HIS A 462 -21.15 33.93 -9.48
N ARG A 463 -20.75 33.27 -8.39
CA ARG A 463 -20.10 33.91 -7.23
C ARG A 463 -18.59 33.73 -7.32
N VAL A 464 -17.86 34.84 -7.26
CA VAL A 464 -16.41 34.83 -7.07
C VAL A 464 -16.12 35.21 -5.63
N VAL A 465 -15.32 34.37 -4.96
CA VAL A 465 -14.83 34.59 -3.61
C VAL A 465 -13.32 34.79 -3.70
N VAL A 466 -12.88 35.95 -3.21
CA VAL A 466 -11.48 36.35 -3.15
C VAL A 466 -11.14 36.53 -1.67
N GLN A 467 -10.17 35.78 -1.15
CA GLN A 467 -9.75 35.92 0.25
C GLN A 467 -8.80 37.11 0.43
N GLU A 468 -7.83 37.24 -0.47
CA GLU A 468 -6.85 38.33 -0.46
C GLU A 468 -6.93 39.10 -1.77
N PRO A 469 -7.64 40.24 -1.80
CA PRO A 469 -7.61 41.14 -2.96
C PRO A 469 -6.15 41.50 -3.27
N ASP A 470 -5.79 41.53 -4.56
CA ASP A 470 -4.43 41.86 -5.04
C ASP A 470 -3.32 40.81 -4.83
N HIS A 471 -3.64 39.58 -4.43
CA HIS A 471 -2.65 38.51 -4.33
C HIS A 471 -1.86 38.33 -5.66
N PRO A 472 -0.53 38.19 -5.64
CA PRO A 472 0.31 38.16 -6.86
C PRO A 472 -0.10 37.07 -7.85
N ILE A 473 -0.62 35.95 -7.34
CA ILE A 473 -1.12 34.84 -8.15
C ILE A 473 -2.39 35.23 -8.93
N GLN A 474 -3.29 36.04 -8.36
CA GLN A 474 -4.47 36.52 -9.10
C GLN A 474 -4.06 37.39 -10.28
N ARG A 475 -3.12 38.33 -10.06
CA ARG A 475 -2.55 39.17 -11.12
C ARG A 475 -1.86 38.34 -12.20
N LYS A 476 -1.12 37.29 -11.82
CA LYS A 476 -0.45 36.36 -12.75
C LYS A 476 -1.43 35.67 -13.70
N TYR A 477 -2.66 35.41 -13.27
CA TYR A 477 -3.68 34.71 -14.04
C TYR A 477 -4.78 35.64 -14.59
N GLY A 478 -4.74 36.94 -14.30
CA GLY A 478 -5.75 37.91 -14.74
C GLY A 478 -7.15 37.64 -14.19
N LEU A 479 -7.24 37.24 -12.91
CA LEU A 479 -8.46 36.77 -12.23
C LEU A 479 -9.20 37.84 -11.44
#